data_AF-A0A7S2AGB8-F1
#
_entry.id   AF-A0A7S2AGB8-F1
#
_cell.length_a   1.000
_cell.length_b   1.000
_cell.length_c   1.000
_cell.angle_alpha   90.00
_cell.angle_beta   90.00
_cell.angle_gamma   90.00
#
_symmetry.space_group_name_H-M   'P 1'
#
loop_
_entity.id
_entity.type
_entity.pdbx_description
1 polymer ?
#
loop_
_entity_poly.entity_id
_entity_poly.type
_entity_poly.pdbx_seq_one_letter_code
_entity_poly.pdbx_strand_id
1 'polypeptide(L)'
;AAAVVAKVPAAQAPAQQAAPAAAAALFVAGDAVEMYSKKAGRWFAAMVAGDKDALPGSYHIRLPMAKSVIPSVPVGFLRKPPVSQEVFTPGEIAEYRTDQAAAWEPCRVEGAGRLP
;
A
#
# COMPACT_ATOMS: atom_id res chain seq x y z
N ALA A 1 14.54 -2.14 -16.64
CA ALA A 1 14.18 -2.26 -15.21
C ALA A 1 12.91 -1.44 -15.05
N ALA A 2 11.77 -2.11 -14.91
CA ALA A 2 10.46 -1.48 -14.99
C ALA A 2 10.20 -0.69 -13.70
N ALA A 3 10.24 0.64 -13.82
CA ALA A 3 9.96 1.53 -12.70
C ALA A 3 8.44 1.69 -12.56
N VAL A 4 7.94 1.63 -11.32
CA VAL A 4 6.54 1.83 -10.98
C VAL A 4 6.45 3.13 -10.19
N VAL A 5 5.67 4.09 -10.64
CA VAL A 5 5.46 5.39 -9.97
C VAL A 5 4.00 5.46 -9.52
N ALA A 6 3.74 6.04 -8.35
CA ALA A 6 2.41 6.09 -7.79
C ALA A 6 2.14 7.41 -7.03
N LYS A 7 0.88 7.85 -7.03
CA LYS A 7 0.45 9.16 -6.51
C LYS A 7 0.12 9.13 -5.02
N VAL A 8 0.60 10.14 -4.28
CA VAL A 8 0.29 10.34 -2.86
C VAL A 8 -0.96 11.22 -2.72
N PRO A 9 -2.05 10.75 -2.07
CA PRO A 9 -3.19 11.60 -1.77
C PRO A 9 -2.89 12.56 -0.59
N ALA A 10 -3.37 13.79 -0.73
CA ALA A 10 -3.24 14.86 0.26
C ALA A 10 -3.98 14.53 1.57
N ALA A 11 -3.38 14.90 2.70
CA ALA A 11 -3.88 14.69 4.05
C ALA A 11 -5.22 15.44 4.30
N GLN A 12 -6.26 14.70 4.66
CA GLN A 12 -7.51 15.25 5.22
C GLN A 12 -7.55 15.06 6.75
N ALA A 13 -8.00 16.10 7.44
CA ALA A 13 -8.12 16.21 8.90
C ALA A 13 -9.16 15.23 9.51
N PRO A 14 -9.06 14.87 10.80
CA PRO A 14 -9.88 13.83 11.41
C PRO A 14 -11.26 14.39 11.84
N ALA A 15 -12.33 13.85 11.27
CA ALA A 15 -13.70 14.10 11.75
C ALA A 15 -14.44 12.78 12.02
N GLN A 16 -14.95 12.68 13.24
CA GLN A 16 -16.05 11.86 13.75
C GLN A 16 -15.93 10.32 13.71
N GLN A 17 -15.69 9.76 14.91
CA GLN A 17 -16.02 8.38 15.27
C GLN A 17 -17.54 8.17 15.20
N ALA A 18 -18.00 7.48 14.16
CA ALA A 18 -19.30 6.82 14.13
C ALA A 18 -19.17 5.36 14.62
N ALA A 19 -20.25 4.86 15.23
CA ALA A 19 -20.45 3.51 15.75
C ALA A 19 -20.02 2.39 14.77
N PRO A 20 -19.77 1.15 15.25
CA PRO A 20 -19.23 0.06 14.43
C PRO A 20 -20.29 -0.42 13.42
N ALA A 21 -20.40 0.32 12.31
CA ALA A 21 -20.89 -0.23 11.07
C ALA A 21 -20.05 -1.49 10.81
N ALA A 22 -20.73 -2.61 10.55
CA ALA A 22 -20.10 -3.85 10.11
C ALA A 22 -18.98 -3.47 9.14
N ALA A 23 -17.73 -3.57 9.61
CA ALA A 23 -16.60 -2.97 8.93
C ALA A 23 -16.50 -3.68 7.58
N ALA A 24 -17.00 -3.01 6.53
CA ALA A 24 -16.99 -3.54 5.20
C ALA A 24 -15.56 -4.00 4.94
N ALA A 25 -15.39 -5.27 4.56
CA ALA A 25 -14.06 -5.81 4.32
C ALA A 25 -13.35 -4.90 3.31
N LEU A 26 -12.37 -4.14 3.79
CA LEU A 26 -11.69 -3.10 3.01
C LEU A 26 -10.82 -3.70 1.90
N PHE A 27 -10.51 -4.99 2.04
CA PHE A 27 -9.65 -5.76 1.15
C PHE A 27 -10.25 -7.15 0.95
N VAL A 28 -10.03 -7.74 -0.23
CA VAL A 28 -10.44 -9.12 -0.56
C VAL A 28 -9.21 -10.03 -0.72
N ALA A 29 -9.40 -11.35 -0.57
CA ALA A 29 -8.33 -12.31 -0.84
C ALA A 29 -7.80 -12.13 -2.27
N GLY A 30 -6.47 -12.03 -2.41
CA GLY A 30 -5.79 -11.74 -3.67
C GLY A 30 -5.48 -10.27 -3.90
N ASP A 31 -6.04 -9.33 -3.13
CA ASP A 31 -5.72 -7.91 -3.28
C ASP A 31 -4.24 -7.65 -3.02
N ALA A 32 -3.65 -6.84 -3.89
CA ALA A 32 -2.35 -6.22 -3.64
C ALA A 32 -2.54 -5.14 -2.57
N VAL A 33 -1.70 -5.18 -1.54
CA VAL A 33 -1.72 -4.25 -0.40
C VAL A 33 -0.29 -3.91 0.00
N GLU A 34 -0.13 -2.83 0.75
CA GLU A 34 1.11 -2.55 1.45
C GLU A 34 0.94 -2.74 2.95
N MET A 35 1.88 -3.43 3.57
CA MET A 35 1.91 -3.69 5.01
C MET A 35 3.02 -2.87 5.67
N TYR A 36 2.68 -2.08 6.69
CA TYR A 36 3.65 -1.35 7.50
C TYR A 36 4.33 -2.28 8.51
N SER A 37 5.66 -2.42 8.43
CA SER A 37 6.43 -3.15 9.42
C SER A 37 7.00 -2.19 10.47
N LYS A 38 6.53 -2.28 11.71
CA LYS A 38 7.07 -1.49 12.83
C LYS A 38 8.57 -1.71 13.03
N LYS A 39 9.04 -2.95 12.83
CA LYS A 39 10.46 -3.31 13.00
C LYS A 39 11.37 -2.60 12.00
N ALA A 40 10.92 -2.48 10.76
CA ALA A 40 11.70 -1.85 9.69
C ALA A 40 11.33 -0.38 9.46
N GLY A 41 10.29 0.13 10.13
CA GLY A 41 9.81 1.51 9.97
C GLY A 41 9.31 1.85 8.57
N ARG A 42 8.97 0.87 7.74
CA ARG A 42 8.60 1.07 6.33
C ARG A 42 7.48 0.17 5.84
N TRP A 43 6.85 0.56 4.73
CA TRP A 43 5.82 -0.20 4.02
C TRP A 43 6.45 -1.26 3.11
N PHE A 44 5.82 -2.43 3.03
CA PHE A 44 6.23 -3.54 2.17
C PHE A 44 5.07 -3.95 1.29
N ALA A 45 5.34 -4.18 0.00
CA ALA A 45 4.38 -4.79 -0.91
C ALA A 45 4.03 -6.20 -0.43
N ALA A 46 2.73 -6.48 -0.37
CA ALA A 46 2.18 -7.74 0.11
C ALA A 46 0.87 -8.06 -0.62
N MET A 47 0.33 -9.24 -0.34
CA MET A 47 -0.94 -9.69 -0.89
C MET A 47 -1.83 -10.23 0.23
N VAL A 48 -3.12 -9.95 0.16
CA VAL A 48 -4.09 -10.53 1.10
C VAL A 48 -4.24 -12.01 0.79
N ALA A 49 -3.87 -12.87 1.72
CA ALA A 49 -4.08 -14.31 1.60
C ALA A 49 -5.56 -14.69 1.87
N GLY A 50 -6.26 -13.85 2.64
CA GLY A 50 -7.67 -13.97 2.98
C GLY A 50 -7.94 -13.47 4.40
N ASP A 51 -9.19 -13.50 4.79
CA ASP A 51 -9.69 -13.16 6.13
C ASP A 51 -10.21 -14.39 6.90
N LYS A 52 -10.21 -15.57 6.26
CA LYS A 52 -10.64 -16.81 6.89
C LYS A 52 -9.76 -17.10 8.11
N ASP A 53 -10.39 -17.22 9.28
CA ASP A 53 -9.75 -17.43 10.59
C ASP A 53 -8.98 -16.22 11.16
N ALA A 54 -9.09 -15.05 10.53
CA ALA A 54 -8.53 -13.82 11.07
C ALA A 54 -9.43 -13.21 12.16
N LEU A 55 -8.80 -12.48 13.09
CA LEU A 55 -9.56 -11.67 14.05
C LEU A 55 -10.38 -10.59 13.32
N PRO A 56 -11.57 -10.20 13.82
CA PRO A 56 -12.35 -9.12 13.24
C PRO A 56 -11.49 -7.85 13.04
N GLY A 57 -11.46 -7.32 11.81
CA GLY A 57 -10.61 -6.17 11.46
C GLY A 57 -9.14 -6.49 11.19
N SER A 58 -8.79 -7.77 11.02
CA SER A 58 -7.46 -8.24 10.64
C SER A 58 -7.50 -9.11 9.39
N TYR A 59 -6.36 -9.26 8.71
CA TYR A 59 -6.21 -10.07 7.50
C TYR A 59 -4.93 -10.92 7.56
N HIS A 60 -4.93 -12.06 6.88
CA HIS A 60 -3.72 -12.84 6.64
C HIS A 60 -2.97 -12.25 5.45
N ILE A 61 -1.68 -11.96 5.63
CA ILE A 61 -0.88 -11.25 4.64
C ILE A 61 0.27 -12.11 4.16
N ARG A 62 0.35 -12.32 2.85
CA ARG A 62 1.45 -13.03 2.20
C ARG A 62 2.51 -12.03 1.74
N LEU A 63 3.73 -12.19 2.24
CA LEU A 63 4.88 -11.42 1.78
C LEU A 63 5.60 -12.15 0.64
N PRO A 64 5.75 -11.54 -0.55
CA PRO A 64 6.38 -12.19 -1.70
C PRO A 64 7.84 -12.57 -1.42
N MET A 65 8.57 -11.75 -0.67
CA MET A 65 9.98 -11.98 -0.36
C MET A 65 10.21 -13.11 0.66
N ALA A 66 9.28 -13.32 1.60
CA ALA A 66 9.48 -14.25 2.71
C ALA A 66 8.86 -15.63 2.46
N LYS A 67 8.05 -15.81 1.40
CA LYS A 67 7.19 -16.98 1.16
C LYS A 67 6.29 -17.38 2.35
N SER A 68 6.25 -16.57 3.40
CA SER A 68 5.49 -16.79 4.63
C SER A 68 4.21 -15.95 4.63
N VAL A 69 3.19 -16.47 5.32
CA VAL A 69 1.94 -15.77 5.62
C VAL A 69 2.03 -15.25 7.06
N ILE A 70 1.80 -13.96 7.24
CA ILE A 70 1.70 -13.31 8.54
C ILE A 70 0.22 -13.36 8.95
N PRO A 71 -0.12 -14.05 10.04
CA PRO A 71 -1.50 -14.13 10.47
C PRO A 71 -1.97 -12.87 11.20
N SER A 72 -3.26 -12.56 11.06
CA SER A 72 -3.97 -11.55 11.85
C SER A 72 -3.31 -10.17 11.88
N VAL A 73 -2.96 -9.63 10.71
CA VAL A 73 -2.45 -8.26 10.58
C VAL A 73 -3.62 -7.28 10.67
N PRO A 74 -3.63 -6.33 11.65
CA PRO A 74 -4.71 -5.37 11.77
C PRO A 74 -4.78 -4.43 10.57
N VAL A 75 -5.99 -4.04 10.19
CA VAL A 75 -6.26 -3.18 9.03
C VAL A 75 -5.53 -1.84 9.07
N GLY A 76 -5.24 -1.29 10.26
CA GLY A 76 -4.47 -0.05 10.42
C GLY A 76 -2.99 -0.15 9.99
N PHE A 77 -2.48 -1.36 9.76
CA PHE A 77 -1.14 -1.60 9.20
C PHE A 77 -1.18 -1.91 7.71
N LEU A 78 -2.36 -1.85 7.09
CA LEU A 78 -2.57 -2.15 5.68
C LEU A 78 -3.04 -0.88 4.97
N ARG A 79 -2.54 -0.68 3.75
CA ARG A 79 -3.07 0.34 2.84
C ARG A 79 -3.18 -0.24 1.44
N LYS A 80 -4.07 0.32 0.62
CA LYS A 80 -4.06 0.05 -0.81
C LYS A 80 -2.72 0.52 -1.37
N PRO A 81 -2.10 -0.25 -2.28
CA PRO A 81 -0.91 0.21 -2.95
C PRO A 81 -1.28 1.51 -3.66
N PRO A 82 -0.37 2.48 -3.67
CA PRO A 82 -0.63 3.72 -4.39
C PRO A 82 -0.90 3.33 -5.86
N VAL A 83 -2.03 3.81 -6.39
CA VAL A 83 -2.45 3.46 -7.76
C VAL A 83 -1.34 3.94 -8.68
N SER A 84 -0.75 3.01 -9.43
CA SER A 84 0.21 3.34 -10.48
C SER A 84 -0.53 4.16 -11.53
N GLN A 85 -0.39 5.47 -11.46
CA GLN A 85 -0.97 6.34 -12.45
C GLN A 85 -0.08 6.24 -13.68
N GLU A 86 -0.60 5.78 -14.80
CA GLU A 86 0.19 5.67 -16.04
C GLU A 86 0.52 7.05 -16.63
N VAL A 87 -0.16 8.10 -16.15
CA VAL A 87 0.00 9.47 -16.61
C VAL A 87 0.22 10.37 -15.40
N PHE A 88 1.40 11.00 -15.35
CA PHE A 88 1.72 12.05 -14.39
C PHE A 88 1.69 13.42 -15.05
N THR A 89 1.21 14.41 -14.31
CA THR A 89 1.29 15.81 -14.75
C THR A 89 2.64 16.39 -14.33
N PRO A 90 3.36 17.11 -15.21
CA PRO A 90 4.55 17.86 -14.80
C PRO A 90 4.24 18.78 -13.62
N GLY A 91 5.08 18.74 -12.59
CA GLY A 91 4.92 19.48 -11.34
C GLY A 91 4.25 18.71 -10.21
N GLU A 92 3.67 17.54 -10.47
CA GLU A 92 3.08 16.68 -9.43
C GLU A 92 4.16 16.01 -8.56
N ILE A 93 3.86 15.78 -7.28
CA ILE A 93 4.70 14.96 -6.38
C ILE A 93 4.24 13.52 -6.49
N ALA A 94 5.15 12.63 -6.88
CA ALA A 94 4.92 11.21 -6.98
C ALA A 94 5.93 10.44 -6.11
N GLU A 95 5.67 9.17 -5.85
CA GLU A 95 6.63 8.26 -5.25
C GLU A 95 7.15 7.32 -6.34
N TYR A 96 8.47 7.15 -6.41
CA TYR A 96 9.11 6.17 -7.28
C TYR A 96 9.86 5.13 -6.46
N ARG A 97 9.94 3.91 -7.00
CA ARG A 97 10.73 2.83 -6.41
C ARG A 97 11.56 2.15 -7.50
N THR A 98 12.85 1.99 -7.24
CA THR A 98 13.77 1.26 -8.12
C THR A 98 13.97 -0.17 -7.61
N ASP A 99 14.46 -1.08 -8.44
CA ASP A 99 14.83 -2.44 -8.01
C ASP A 99 15.93 -2.45 -6.94
N GLN A 100 16.76 -1.40 -6.91
CA GLN A 100 17.84 -1.22 -5.93
C GLN A 100 17.32 -0.59 -4.63
N ALA A 101 16.28 0.25 -4.70
CA ALA A 101 15.66 0.87 -3.55
C ALA A 101 14.49 0.01 -3.03
N ALA A 102 14.68 -0.61 -1.87
CA ALA A 102 13.60 -1.33 -1.18
C ALA A 102 12.56 -0.39 -0.52
N ALA A 103 12.62 0.91 -0.81
CA ALA A 103 11.76 1.95 -0.27
C ALA A 103 11.25 2.84 -1.39
N TRP A 104 10.06 3.42 -1.19
CA TRP A 104 9.50 4.45 -2.04
C TRP A 104 10.10 5.80 -1.66
N GLU A 105 10.53 6.57 -2.65
CA GLU A 105 11.09 7.90 -2.45
C GLU A 105 10.23 8.96 -3.15
N PRO A 106 9.95 10.10 -2.49
CA PRO A 106 9.19 11.18 -3.11
C PRO A 106 10.04 11.86 -4.19
N CYS A 107 9.45 12.14 -5.34
CA CYS A 107 10.04 12.90 -6.43
C CYS A 107 9.05 13.89 -7.03
N ARG A 108 9.57 14.89 -7.73
CA ARG A 108 8.77 15.81 -8.54
C ARG A 108 8.82 15.36 -9.99
N VAL A 109 7.67 15.28 -10.62
CA VAL A 109 7.55 14.91 -12.03
C VAL A 109 7.97 16.11 -12.88
N GLU A 110 9.09 16.03 -13.59
CA GLU A 110 9.61 17.14 -14.41
C GLU A 110 8.96 17.21 -15.82
N GLY A 111 8.34 16.13 -16.29
CA GLY A 111 7.76 16.07 -17.63
C GLY A 111 6.84 14.87 -17.84
N ALA A 112 6.09 14.87 -18.95
CA ALA A 112 5.29 13.73 -19.38
C ALA A 112 6.22 12.60 -19.90
N GLY A 113 6.87 11.91 -18.97
CA GLY A 113 7.69 10.75 -19.27
C GLY A 113 6.86 9.48 -19.14
N ARG A 114 6.95 8.60 -20.14
CA ARG A 114 6.75 7.16 -19.90
C ARG A 114 7.99 6.67 -19.17
N LEU A 115 7.81 5.99 -18.06
CA LEU A 115 8.90 5.17 -17.51
C LEU A 115 9.26 4.12 -18.58
N PRO A 116 10.55 3.96 -18.93
CA PRO A 116 10.99 3.01 -19.95
C PRO A 116 10.76 1.55 -19.55
#